data_AF-A0A174UGY1-F1
#
_entry.id   AF-A0A174UGY1-F1
#
_cell.length_a   1.000
_cell.length_b   1.000
_cell.length_c   1.000
_cell.angle_alpha   90.00
_cell.angle_beta   90.00
_cell.angle_gamma   90.00
#
_symmetry.space_group_name_H-M   'P 1'
#
loop_
_entity.id
_entity.type
_entity.pdbx_description
1 polymer ?
#
loop_
_entity_poly.entity_id
_entity_poly.type
_entity_poly.pdbx_seq_one_letter_code
_entity_poly.pdbx_strand_id
1 'polypeptide(L)'
;MPNENNLLQERAQLAAVLDNPDAIQRIKEPTEKVQIAAVQKKPELVRLFTNPTEKVQLAAVIASPESVLLMQAPSPLACFTAVEGMFKADLPPTAGILAAAQRLVFRMKGNRKSGEPDTEAVKEFFDEVKSFKH
;
A
#
# COMPACT_ATOMS: atom_id res chain seq x y z
N MET A 1 -11.59 8.29 28.29
CA MET A 1 -10.46 7.35 28.46
C MET A 1 -10.84 6.04 27.78
N PRO A 2 -9.92 5.36 27.05
CA PRO A 2 -10.22 4.05 26.49
C PRO A 2 -10.48 3.05 27.62
N ASN A 3 -11.51 2.22 27.46
CA ASN A 3 -11.87 1.17 28.41
C ASN A 3 -10.73 0.12 28.50
N GLU A 4 -10.36 -0.31 29.71
CA GLU A 4 -9.27 -1.28 29.94
C GLU A 4 -9.50 -2.60 29.19
N ASN A 5 -10.76 -3.03 29.07
CA ASN A 5 -11.12 -4.22 28.28
C ASN A 5 -10.78 -4.08 26.80
N ASN A 6 -10.93 -2.88 26.22
CA ASN A 6 -10.59 -2.63 24.81
C ASN A 6 -9.07 -2.66 24.61
N LEU A 7 -8.29 -2.19 25.58
CA LEU A 7 -6.82 -2.23 25.53
C LEU A 7 -6.28 -3.67 25.64
N LEU A 8 -6.88 -4.48 26.51
CA LEU A 8 -6.53 -5.90 26.63
C LEU A 8 -6.86 -6.66 25.34
N GLN A 9 -8.00 -6.35 24.71
CA GLN A 9 -8.37 -6.93 23.43
C GLN A 9 -7.42 -6.54 22.30
N GLU A 10 -7.03 -5.26 22.17
CA GLU A 10 -6.04 -4.81 21.17
C GLU A 10 -4.70 -5.52 21.37
N ARG A 11 -4.23 -5.68 22.62
CA ARG A 11 -2.98 -6.39 22.93
C ARG A 11 -3.03 -7.86 22.52
N ALA A 12 -4.14 -8.54 22.79
CA ALA A 12 -4.32 -9.95 22.39
C ALA A 12 -4.34 -10.09 20.86
N GLN A 13 -5.02 -9.18 20.16
CA GLN A 13 -5.02 -9.13 18.69
C GLN A 13 -3.61 -8.91 18.14
N LEU A 14 -2.86 -7.95 18.70
CA LEU A 14 -1.48 -7.68 18.31
C LEU A 14 -0.59 -8.90 18.52
N ALA A 15 -0.67 -9.55 19.69
CA ALA A 15 0.12 -10.74 19.98
C ALA A 15 -0.15 -11.86 18.95
N ALA A 16 -1.42 -12.11 18.63
CA ALA A 16 -1.80 -13.13 17.64
C ALA A 16 -1.26 -12.82 16.24
N VAL A 17 -1.33 -11.56 15.80
CA VAL A 17 -0.84 -11.13 14.48
C VAL A 17 0.69 -11.10 14.41
N LEU A 18 1.37 -10.73 15.49
CA LEU A 18 2.83 -10.75 15.56
C LEU A 18 3.40 -12.16 15.50
N ASP A 19 2.71 -13.13 16.11
CA ASP A 19 3.03 -14.56 16.01
C ASP A 19 2.71 -15.10 14.61
N ASN A 20 1.49 -14.88 14.13
CA ASN A 20 1.05 -15.29 12.80
C ASN A 20 0.22 -14.18 12.12
N PRO A 21 0.74 -13.50 11.08
CA PRO A 21 0.03 -12.40 10.45
C PRO A 21 -1.30 -12.82 9.82
N ASP A 22 -1.46 -14.09 9.41
CA ASP A 22 -2.73 -14.62 8.88
C ASP A 22 -3.84 -14.70 9.93
N ALA A 23 -3.52 -14.60 11.23
CA ALA A 23 -4.50 -14.51 12.30
C ALA A 23 -5.45 -13.30 12.12
N ILE A 24 -5.01 -12.26 11.40
CA ILE A 24 -5.83 -11.08 11.07
C ILE A 24 -7.17 -11.46 10.42
N GLN A 25 -7.21 -12.54 9.63
CA GLN A 25 -8.42 -13.01 8.93
C GLN A 25 -9.53 -13.44 9.89
N ARG A 26 -9.17 -13.76 11.14
CA ARG A 26 -10.10 -14.20 12.19
C ARG A 26 -10.52 -13.05 13.12
N ILE A 27 -9.96 -11.86 12.94
CA ILE A 27 -10.25 -10.68 13.77
C ILE A 27 -11.34 -9.87 13.06
N LYS A 28 -12.51 -9.76 13.68
CA LYS A 28 -13.69 -9.12 13.07
C LYS A 28 -13.46 -7.64 12.74
N GLU A 29 -12.82 -6.92 13.66
CA GLU A 29 -12.56 -5.47 13.56
C GLU A 29 -11.14 -5.19 14.06
N PRO A 30 -10.11 -5.48 13.25
CA PRO A 30 -8.73 -5.23 13.66
C PRO A 30 -8.47 -3.73 13.72
N THR A 31 -7.86 -3.26 14.80
CA THR A 31 -7.50 -1.84 14.93
C THR A 31 -6.44 -1.45 13.90
N GLU A 32 -6.28 -0.15 13.61
CA GLU A 32 -5.25 0.34 12.68
C GLU A 32 -3.85 -0.22 13.01
N LYS A 33 -3.49 -0.29 14.30
CA LYS A 33 -2.20 -0.85 14.74
C LYS A 33 -2.06 -2.33 14.41
N VAL A 34 -3.13 -3.11 14.59
CA VAL A 34 -3.15 -4.54 14.29
C VAL A 34 -3.03 -4.76 12.77
N GLN A 35 -3.72 -3.93 11.98
CA GLN A 35 -3.60 -3.95 10.52
C GLN A 35 -2.17 -3.61 10.06
N ILE A 36 -1.55 -2.57 10.63
CA ILE A 36 -0.15 -2.19 10.35
C ILE A 36 0.80 -3.36 10.66
N ALA A 37 0.67 -3.98 11.84
CA ALA A 37 1.51 -5.11 12.22
C ALA A 37 1.38 -6.30 11.25
N ALA A 38 0.16 -6.58 10.78
CA ALA A 38 -0.09 -7.64 9.81
C ALA A 38 0.62 -7.38 8.48
N VAL A 39 0.44 -6.17 7.91
CA VAL A 39 0.99 -5.85 6.58
C VAL A 39 2.50 -5.60 6.59
N GLN A 40 3.08 -5.20 7.73
CA GLN A 40 4.54 -5.13 7.86
C GLN A 40 5.20 -6.52 7.77
N LYS A 41 4.51 -7.57 8.24
CA LYS A 41 4.98 -8.96 8.14
C LYS A 41 4.59 -9.63 6.83
N LYS A 42 3.39 -9.34 6.33
CA LYS A 42 2.81 -9.99 5.16
C LYS A 42 2.02 -8.95 4.34
N PRO A 43 2.71 -8.16 3.49
CA PRO A 43 2.13 -6.98 2.80
C PRO A 43 0.88 -7.29 1.99
N GLU A 44 0.78 -8.49 1.46
CA GLU A 44 -0.34 -8.93 0.65
C GLU A 44 -1.66 -9.07 1.42
N LEU A 45 -1.62 -9.04 2.76
CA LEU A 45 -2.82 -9.00 3.60
C LEU A 45 -3.58 -7.68 3.49
N VAL A 46 -2.98 -6.62 2.93
CA VAL A 46 -3.68 -5.34 2.70
C VAL A 46 -4.92 -5.51 1.82
N ARG A 47 -4.95 -6.55 0.98
CA ARG A 47 -6.10 -6.93 0.14
C ARG A 47 -7.37 -7.25 0.96
N LEU A 48 -7.20 -7.60 2.24
CA LEU A 48 -8.29 -8.01 3.13
C LEU A 48 -9.02 -6.81 3.74
N PHE A 49 -8.43 -5.61 3.68
CA PHE A 49 -8.98 -4.44 4.33
C PHE A 49 -9.84 -3.62 3.37
N THR A 50 -11.06 -3.32 3.80
CA THR A 50 -11.93 -2.36 3.10
C THR A 50 -11.54 -0.95 3.54
N ASN A 51 -11.12 -0.11 2.59
CA ASN A 51 -10.70 1.28 2.83
C ASN A 51 -9.67 1.42 3.97
N PRO A 52 -8.52 0.72 3.91
CA PRO A 52 -7.46 0.89 4.90
C PRO A 52 -6.99 2.33 4.93
N THR A 53 -6.60 2.82 6.11
CA THR A 53 -6.05 4.17 6.24
C THR A 53 -4.75 4.31 5.44
N GLU A 54 -4.40 5.53 5.06
CA GLU A 54 -3.15 5.80 4.33
C GLU A 54 -1.92 5.24 5.07
N LYS A 55 -1.92 5.25 6.41
CA LYS A 55 -0.84 4.66 7.21
C LYS A 55 -0.70 3.14 7.01
N VAL A 56 -1.81 2.41 6.98
CA VAL A 56 -1.81 0.96 6.72
C VAL A 56 -1.33 0.69 5.29
N GLN A 57 -1.77 1.51 4.33
CA GLN A 57 -1.34 1.40 2.93
C GLN A 57 0.17 1.63 2.81
N LEU A 58 0.70 2.70 3.39
CA LEU A 58 2.14 2.99 3.38
C LEU A 58 2.96 1.91 4.07
N ALA A 59 2.49 1.38 5.20
CA ALA A 59 3.17 0.28 5.89
C ALA A 59 3.30 -0.97 4.99
N ALA A 60 2.25 -1.30 4.23
CA ALA A 60 2.30 -2.40 3.27
C ALA A 60 3.29 -2.09 2.12
N VAL A 61 3.23 -0.88 1.55
CA VAL A 61 4.07 -0.47 0.42
C VAL A 61 5.55 -0.40 0.77
N ILE A 62 5.88 0.12 1.96
CA ILE A 62 7.26 0.16 2.45
C ILE A 62 7.83 -1.26 2.62
N ALA A 63 7.00 -2.21 3.05
CA ALA A 63 7.40 -3.61 3.21
C ALA A 63 7.49 -4.36 1.86
N SER A 64 6.58 -4.10 0.92
CA SER A 64 6.66 -4.56 -0.48
C SER A 64 5.93 -3.56 -1.39
N PRO A 65 6.64 -2.88 -2.29
CA PRO A 65 6.04 -1.88 -3.18
C PRO A 65 4.87 -2.43 -4.02
N GLU A 66 4.96 -3.68 -4.46
CA GLU A 66 3.94 -4.36 -5.28
C GLU A 66 2.60 -4.53 -4.57
N SER A 67 2.58 -4.43 -3.24
CA SER A 67 1.36 -4.56 -2.43
C SER A 67 0.32 -3.48 -2.77
N VAL A 68 0.73 -2.33 -3.30
CA VAL A 68 -0.17 -1.27 -3.78
C VAL A 68 -1.17 -1.78 -4.82
N LEU A 69 -0.76 -2.78 -5.61
CA LEU A 69 -1.55 -3.33 -6.71
C LEU A 69 -2.67 -4.25 -6.21
N LEU A 70 -2.62 -4.65 -4.93
CA LEU A 70 -3.64 -5.43 -4.24
C LEU A 70 -4.71 -4.57 -3.55
N MET A 71 -4.45 -3.27 -3.37
CA MET A 71 -5.36 -2.35 -2.71
C MET A 71 -6.49 -1.93 -3.64
N GLN A 72 -7.72 -1.76 -3.16
CA GLN A 72 -8.83 -1.29 -4.00
C GLN A 72 -8.61 0.17 -4.43
N ALA A 73 -8.36 1.05 -3.46
CA ALA A 73 -8.17 2.49 -3.65
C ALA A 73 -6.91 2.97 -2.91
N PRO A 74 -5.70 2.78 -3.48
CA PRO A 74 -4.48 3.28 -2.89
C PRO A 74 -4.43 4.82 -2.94
N SER A 75 -3.89 5.45 -1.88
CA SER A 75 -3.70 6.89 -1.82
C SER A 75 -2.61 7.35 -2.80
N PRO A 76 -2.60 8.64 -3.21
CA PRO A 76 -1.54 9.16 -4.07
C PRO A 76 -0.14 8.96 -3.48
N LEU A 77 0.01 9.13 -2.16
CA LEU A 77 1.29 8.94 -1.48
C LEU A 77 1.71 7.47 -1.45
N ALA A 78 0.78 6.54 -1.24
CA ALA A 78 1.06 5.10 -1.33
C ALA A 78 1.47 4.69 -2.76
N CYS A 79 0.81 5.22 -3.79
CA CYS A 79 1.18 4.99 -5.19
C CYS A 79 2.58 5.51 -5.49
N PHE A 80 2.89 6.74 -5.06
CA PHE A 80 4.21 7.33 -5.21
C PHE A 80 5.30 6.51 -4.54
N THR A 81 5.10 6.16 -3.26
CA THR A 81 6.07 5.36 -2.49
C THR A 81 6.31 4.01 -3.14
N ALA A 82 5.26 3.40 -3.71
CA ALA A 82 5.38 2.14 -4.43
C ALA A 82 6.22 2.30 -5.70
N VAL A 83 5.93 3.30 -6.53
CA VAL A 83 6.69 3.57 -7.75
C VAL A 83 8.16 3.87 -7.43
N GLU A 84 8.43 4.67 -6.40
CA GLU A 84 9.78 4.96 -5.93
C GLU A 84 10.52 3.66 -5.55
N GLY A 85 9.87 2.80 -4.76
CA GLY A 85 10.43 1.52 -4.33
C GLY A 85 10.62 0.50 -5.47
N MET A 86 9.65 0.39 -6.38
CA MET A 86 9.69 -0.55 -7.52
C MET A 86 10.82 -0.23 -8.48
N PHE A 87 11.07 1.06 -8.74
CA PHE A 87 12.04 1.51 -9.73
C PHE A 87 13.33 2.06 -9.12
N LYS A 88 13.46 2.09 -7.78
CA LYS A 88 14.59 2.67 -7.05
C LYS A 88 14.94 4.09 -7.56
N ALA A 89 13.90 4.87 -7.84
CA ALA A 89 14.02 6.19 -8.42
C ALA A 89 14.11 7.24 -7.31
N ASP A 90 14.89 8.31 -7.53
CA ASP A 90 14.92 9.47 -6.63
C ASP A 90 14.00 10.56 -7.21
N LEU A 91 12.73 10.51 -6.81
CA LEU A 91 11.68 11.39 -7.33
C LEU A 91 11.25 12.39 -6.26
N PRO A 92 11.08 13.69 -6.58
CA PRO A 92 10.53 14.63 -5.62
C PRO A 92 9.01 14.38 -5.44
N PRO A 93 8.48 14.45 -4.21
CA PRO A 93 7.06 14.20 -3.93
C PRO A 93 6.19 15.42 -4.27
N THR A 94 6.17 15.82 -5.55
CA THR A 94 5.34 16.94 -6.04
C THR A 94 3.94 16.45 -6.42
N ALA A 95 2.95 17.35 -6.39
CA ALA A 95 1.56 17.00 -6.75
C ALA A 95 1.44 16.37 -8.15
N GLY A 96 2.22 16.85 -9.12
CA GLY A 96 2.27 16.28 -10.47
C GLY A 96 2.76 14.83 -10.49
N ILE A 97 3.85 14.55 -9.77
CA ILE A 97 4.45 13.21 -9.69
C ILE A 97 3.57 12.25 -8.88
N LEU A 98 2.95 12.71 -7.79
CA LEU A 98 1.96 11.92 -7.04
C LEU A 98 0.80 11.48 -7.95
N ALA A 99 0.27 12.39 -8.76
CA ALA A 99 -0.80 12.09 -9.71
C ALA A 99 -0.33 11.14 -10.83
N ALA A 100 0.89 11.32 -11.35
CA ALA A 100 1.48 10.44 -12.36
C ALA A 100 1.70 9.02 -11.81
N ALA A 101 2.22 8.89 -10.59
CA ALA A 101 2.41 7.61 -9.93
C ALA A 101 1.08 6.89 -9.69
N GLN A 102 0.05 7.63 -9.28
CA GLN A 102 -1.30 7.09 -9.12
C GLN A 102 -1.86 6.56 -10.44
N ARG A 103 -1.74 7.33 -11.54
CA ARG A 103 -2.16 6.87 -12.88
C ARG A 103 -1.41 5.61 -13.32
N LEU A 104 -0.08 5.57 -13.10
CA LEU A 104 0.73 4.40 -13.41
C LEU A 104 0.21 3.16 -12.67
N VAL A 105 -0.01 3.24 -11.35
CA VAL A 105 -0.54 2.14 -10.55
C VAL A 105 -1.89 1.64 -11.06
N PHE A 106 -2.82 2.54 -11.39
CA PHE A 106 -4.11 2.15 -11.96
C PHE A 106 -3.97 1.48 -13.32
N ARG A 107 -3.07 1.97 -14.18
CA ARG A 107 -2.78 1.37 -15.47
C ARG A 107 -2.19 -0.03 -15.32
N MET A 108 -1.22 -0.22 -14.43
CA MET A 108 -0.63 -1.53 -14.13
C MET A 108 -1.68 -2.53 -13.61
N LYS A 109 -2.63 -2.07 -12.79
CA LYS A 109 -3.76 -2.91 -12.35
C LYS A 109 -4.68 -3.30 -13.51
N GLY A 110 -4.86 -2.43 -14.50
CA GLY A 110 -5.57 -2.72 -15.75
C GLY A 110 -4.84 -3.77 -16.58
N ASN A 111 -3.55 -3.53 -16.84
CA ASN A 111 -2.67 -4.42 -17.60
C ASN A 111 -2.64 -5.84 -17.05
N ARG A 112 -2.58 -6.00 -15.72
CA ARG A 112 -2.64 -7.31 -15.06
C ARG A 112 -3.93 -8.09 -15.34
N LYS A 113 -5.05 -7.39 -15.57
CA LYS A 113 -6.33 -8.02 -15.92
C LYS A 113 -6.39 -8.40 -17.39
N SER A 114 -5.78 -7.61 -18.28
CA SER A 114 -5.71 -7.87 -19.72
C SER A 114 -4.55 -8.79 -20.13
N GLY A 115 -3.59 -9.05 -19.24
CA GLY A 115 -2.37 -9.79 -19.54
C GLY A 115 -1.32 -8.98 -20.31
N GLU A 116 -1.46 -7.65 -20.31
CA GLU A 116 -0.55 -6.73 -21.01
C GLU A 116 0.70 -6.44 -20.15
N PRO A 117 1.85 -6.17 -20.78
CA PRO A 117 3.06 -5.78 -20.08
C PRO A 117 2.99 -4.32 -19.59
N ASP A 118 3.62 -4.04 -18.45
CA ASP A 118 3.70 -2.70 -17.86
C ASP A 118 4.74 -1.78 -18.56
N THR A 119 5.46 -2.28 -19.56
CA THR A 119 6.61 -1.58 -20.17
C THR A 119 6.25 -0.21 -20.75
N GLU A 120 5.15 -0.10 -21.50
CA GLU A 120 4.76 1.19 -22.10
C GLU A 120 4.25 2.17 -21.04
N ALA A 121 3.49 1.66 -20.06
CA ALA A 121 3.00 2.45 -18.93
C ALA A 121 4.15 3.09 -18.13
N VAL A 122 5.18 2.30 -17.84
CA VAL A 122 6.36 2.75 -17.10
C VAL A 122 7.16 3.76 -17.91
N LYS A 123 7.31 3.54 -19.22
CA LYS A 123 8.00 4.48 -20.12
C LYS A 123 7.29 5.83 -20.16
N GLU A 124 5.98 5.85 -20.39
CA GLU A 124 5.18 7.07 -20.39
C GLU A 124 5.27 7.83 -19.07
N PHE A 125 5.25 7.11 -17.94
CA PHE A 125 5.43 7.73 -16.62
C PHE A 125 6.76 8.48 -16.51
N PHE A 126 7.88 7.85 -16.89
CA PHE A 126 9.19 8.50 -16.79
C PHE A 126 9.35 9.66 -17.78
N ASP A 127 8.72 9.60 -18.95
CA ASP A 127 8.72 10.72 -19.89
C ASP A 127 7.89 11.90 -19.38
N GLU A 128 6.74 11.64 -18.74
CA GLU A 128 5.96 12.66 -18.04
C GLU A 128 6.78 13.30 -16.90
N VAL A 129 7.43 12.49 -16.07
CA VAL A 129 8.22 12.98 -14.93
C VAL A 129 9.41 13.85 -15.36
N LYS A 130 10.06 13.54 -16.49
CA LYS A 130 11.12 14.39 -17.05
C LYS A 130 10.61 15.76 -17.47
N SER A 131 9.37 15.84 -17.99
CA SER A 131 8.79 17.11 -18.41
C SER A 131 8.56 18.08 -17.25
N PHE A 132 8.40 17.59 -16.02
CA PHE A 132 8.28 18.44 -14.83
C PHE A 132 9.59 19.09 -14.38
N LYS A 133 10.74 18.69 -14.94
CA LYS A 133 12.06 19.27 -14.62
C LYS A 133 12.42 20.48 -15.50
N HIS A 134 11.56 20.85 -16.46
CA HIS A 134 11.72 22.01 -17.35
C HIS A 134 10.68 23.09 -17.04
#